data_AF-A0A3Q1MKB5-F1
#
_entry.id   AF-A0A3Q1MKB5-F1
#
_cell.length_a   1.000
_cell.length_b   1.000
_cell.length_c   1.000
_cell.angle_alpha   90.00
_cell.angle_beta   90.00
_cell.angle_gamma   90.00
#
_symmetry.space_group_name_H-M   'P 1'
#
loop_
_entity.id
_entity.type
_entity.pdbx_description
1 polymer ?
#
loop_
_entity_poly.entity_id
_entity_poly.type
_entity_poly.pdbx_seq_one_letter_code
_entity_poly.pdbx_strand_id
1 'polypeptide(L)' 'EEEQVIYYHLLYHHITVVIFVIFQVDCYKGVTGTIYEYGALTLNGEEYIQFKQYVGKHVLFVNVATY' A
#
# COMPACT_ATOMS: atom_id res chain seq x y z
N GLU A 1 -9.84 -45.33 18.66
CA GLU A 1 -10.02 -44.73 17.31
C GLU A 1 -10.56 -43.31 17.38
N GLU A 2 -11.59 -43.01 18.17
CA GLU A 2 -12.14 -41.64 18.30
C GLU A 2 -11.12 -40.58 18.78
N GLU A 3 -10.25 -40.93 19.74
CA GLU A 3 -9.23 -40.01 20.27
C GLU A 3 -8.20 -39.59 19.21
N GLN A 4 -7.86 -40.51 18.30
CA GLN A 4 -6.94 -40.24 17.19
C GLN A 4 -7.59 -39.32 16.15
N VAL A 5 -8.89 -39.49 15.89
CA VAL A 5 -9.67 -38.61 15.00
C VAL A 5 -9.77 -37.19 15.57
N ILE A 6 -10.00 -37.05 16.88
CA ILE A 6 -10.04 -35.75 17.56
C ILE A 6 -8.69 -35.04 17.47
N TYR A 7 -7.59 -35.77 17.67
CA TYR A 7 -6.24 -35.22 17.53
C TYR A 7 -5.97 -34.68 16.12
N TYR A 8 -6.30 -35.45 15.07
CA TYR A 8 -6.14 -34.99 13.70
C TYR A 8 -7.02 -33.78 13.37
N HIS A 9 -8.25 -33.71 13.91
CA HIS A 9 -9.13 -32.56 13.69
C HIS A 9 -8.59 -31.29 14.36
N LEU A 10 -8.13 -31.39 15.60
CA LEU A 10 -7.49 -30.29 16.32
C LEU A 10 -6.20 -29.84 15.63
N LEU A 11 -5.37 -30.78 15.18
CA LEU A 11 -4.15 -30.49 14.44
C LEU A 11 -4.44 -29.79 13.12
N TYR A 12 -5.44 -30.26 12.37
CA TYR A 12 -5.84 -29.65 11.10
C TYR A 12 -6.36 -28.22 11.31
N HIS A 13 -7.24 -28.01 12.29
CA HIS A 13 -7.74 -26.67 12.64
C HIS A 13 -6.59 -25.74 13.04
N HIS A 14 -5.65 -26.22 13.87
CA HIS A 14 -4.49 -25.43 14.27
C HIS A 14 -3.60 -25.07 13.08
N ILE A 15 -3.33 -26.01 12.17
CA ILE A 15 -2.57 -25.76 10.94
C ILE A 15 -3.31 -24.76 10.04
N THR A 16 -4.63 -24.91 9.85
CA THR A 16 -5.43 -23.98 9.03
C THR A 16 -5.41 -22.56 9.60
N VAL A 17 -5.56 -22.39 10.92
CA VAL A 17 -5.49 -21.07 11.57
C VAL A 17 -4.10 -20.46 11.41
N VAL A 18 -3.04 -21.23 11.66
CA VAL A 18 -1.66 -20.76 11.52
C VAL A 18 -1.35 -20.35 10.07
N ILE A 19 -1.74 -21.15 9.08
CA ILE A 19 -1.58 -20.81 7.66
C ILE A 19 -2.37 -19.53 7.31
N PHE A 20 -3.63 -19.43 7.74
CA PHE A 20 -4.46 -18.26 7.46
C PHE A 20 -3.87 -16.96 8.03
N VAL A 21 -3.32 -17.02 9.24
CA VAL A 21 -2.66 -15.85 9.87
C VAL A 21 -1.35 -15.49 9.17
N ILE A 22 -0.53 -16.47 8.77
CA ILE A 22 0.75 -16.22 8.09
C ILE A 22 0.54 -15.60 6.69
N PHE A 23 -0.52 -15.97 5.98
CA PHE A 23 -0.78 -15.51 4.62
C PHE A 23 -1.61 -14.22 4.52
N GLN A 24 -1.83 -13.49 5.63
CA GLN A 24 -2.33 -12.13 5.51
C GLN A 24 -1.31 -11.27 4.76
N VAL A 25 -1.61 -11.00 3.50
CA VAL A 25 -0.91 -9.99 2.72
C VAL A 25 -1.29 -8.62 3.26
N ASP A 26 -0.30 -7.86 3.70
CA ASP A 26 -0.50 -6.46 4.06
C ASP A 26 -0.73 -5.67 2.75
N CYS A 27 -1.99 -5.51 2.37
CA CYS A 27 -2.40 -4.78 1.15
C CYS A 27 -2.05 -3.28 1.22
N TYR A 28 -1.64 -2.78 2.38
CA TYR A 28 -1.12 -1.44 2.59
C TYR A 28 0.39 -1.50 2.84
N LYS A 29 1.15 -2.11 1.91
CA LYS A 29 2.56 -1.77 1.81
C LYS A 29 2.64 -0.26 1.58
N GLY A 30 2.87 0.49 2.65
CA GLY A 30 3.00 1.94 2.61
C GLY A 30 3.95 2.25 1.47
N VAL A 31 3.47 2.96 0.46
CA VAL A 31 4.35 3.47 -0.58
C VAL A 31 5.33 4.40 0.12
N THR A 32 6.55 3.92 0.30
CA THR A 32 7.62 4.69 0.93
C THR A 32 8.01 5.78 -0.06
N GLY A 33 7.37 6.94 0.08
CA GLY A 33 7.61 8.09 -0.78
C GLY A 33 6.59 9.19 -0.51
N THR A 34 7.06 10.41 -0.34
CA THR A 34 6.18 11.58 -0.26
C THR A 34 6.14 12.31 -1.59
N ILE A 35 5.12 13.13 -1.83
CA ILE A 35 5.07 13.97 -3.05
C ILE A 35 6.30 14.88 -3.19
N TYR A 36 7.03 15.15 -2.09
CA TYR A 36 8.18 16.04 -2.04
C TYR A 36 9.44 15.49 -2.73
N GLU A 37 9.45 14.22 -3.11
CA GLU A 37 10.52 13.60 -3.91
C GLU A 37 10.32 13.83 -5.42
N TYR A 38 9.17 14.36 -5.81
CA TYR A 38 8.78 14.58 -7.20
C TYR A 38 8.68 16.07 -7.55
N GLY A 39 8.59 16.33 -8.85
CA GLY A 39 8.36 17.65 -9.40
C GLY A 39 7.81 17.55 -10.82
N ALA A 40 7.37 18.69 -11.35
CA ALA A 40 6.83 18.81 -12.69
C ALA A 40 7.39 20.03 -13.41
N LEU A 41 7.49 19.95 -14.73
CA LEU A 41 7.78 21.09 -15.57
C LEU A 41 6.52 21.95 -15.72
N THR A 42 6.67 23.26 -15.63
CA THR A 42 5.57 24.21 -15.87
C THR A 42 5.07 24.11 -17.32
N LEU A 43 3.83 24.58 -17.56
CA LEU A 43 3.19 24.51 -18.88
C LEU A 43 3.99 25.23 -19.99
N ASN A 44 4.72 26.29 -19.65
CA ASN A 44 5.59 27.02 -20.58
C ASN A 44 6.95 26.31 -20.80
N GLY A 45 7.27 25.27 -20.04
CA GLY A 45 8.53 24.52 -20.18
C GLY A 45 9.76 25.21 -19.60
N GLU A 46 9.60 26.39 -18.98
CA GLU A 46 10.73 27.23 -18.55
C GLU A 46 11.28 26.83 -17.17
N GLU A 47 10.43 26.28 -16.30
CA GLU A 47 10.81 26.02 -14.92
C GLU A 47 10.42 24.60 -14.49
N TYR A 48 11.38 23.91 -13.85
CA TYR A 48 11.10 22.65 -13.16
C TYR A 48 10.78 22.91 -11.69
N ILE A 49 9.53 22.66 -11.32
CA ILE A 49 9.00 22.88 -9.98
C ILE A 49 9.07 21.58 -9.18
N GLN A 50 9.91 21.55 -8.14
CA GLN A 50 9.90 20.48 -7.14
C GLN A 50 8.74 20.67 -6.15
N PHE A 51 7.98 19.62 -5.86
CA PHE A 51 6.84 19.72 -4.95
C PHE A 51 7.24 19.91 -3.48
N LYS A 52 8.52 19.71 -3.14
CA LYS A 52 9.08 20.01 -1.81
C LYS A 52 8.83 21.46 -1.36
N GLN A 53 8.64 22.40 -2.29
CA GLN A 53 8.30 23.79 -1.92
C GLN A 53 6.89 23.95 -1.32
N TYR A 54 6.03 22.93 -1.43
CA TYR A 54 4.67 22.93 -0.87
C TYR A 54 4.58 22.21 0.49
N VAL A 55 5.70 21.90 1.14
CA VAL A 55 5.71 21.32 2.50
C VAL A 55 4.88 22.20 3.44
N GLY A 56 3.98 21.57 4.20
CA GLY A 56 3.08 22.24 5.14
C GLY A 56 1.81 22.81 4.51
N LYS A 57 1.57 22.59 3.21
CA LYS A 57 0.33 22.96 2.52
C LYS A 57 -0.43 21.71 2.07
N HIS A 58 -1.76 21.80 2.05
CA HIS A 58 -2.60 20.80 1.39
C HIS A 58 -2.50 20.98 -0.13
N VAL A 59 -2.18 19.91 -0.85
CA VAL A 59 -1.99 19.91 -2.31
C VAL A 59 -3.03 19.00 -2.96
N LEU A 60 -3.77 19.53 -3.94
CA LEU A 60 -4.73 18.77 -4.75
C LEU A 60 -4.16 18.60 -6.16
N PHE A 61 -3.99 17.37 -6.61
CA PHE A 61 -3.61 17.06 -7.98
C PHE A 61 -4.86 16.83 -8.83
N VAL A 62 -4.98 17.57 -9.93
CA VAL A 62 -6.09 17.47 -10.89
C VAL A 62 -5.50 17.20 -12.27
N ASN A 63 -5.90 16.09 -12.90
CA ASN A 63 -5.56 15.83 -14.29
C ASN A 63 -6.55 16.54 -15.21
N VAL A 64 -6.05 17.26 -16.22
CA VAL A 64 -6.86 18.01 -17.18
C VAL A 64 -6.64 17.48 -18.60
N ALA A 65 -7.64 17.62 -19.45
CA ALA A 65 -7.57 17.33 -20.88
C ALA A 65 -8.47 18.35 -21.62
N THR A 66 -8.06 18.78 -22.82
CA THR A 66 -8.90 19.58 -23.73
C THR A 66 -9.31 18.71 -24.92
N TYR A 67 -10.47 19.01 -25.50
CA TYR A 67 -10.99 18.34 -26.70
C TYR A 67 -10.33 18.88 -27.97
#